data_AF-A0A1Y0KSA6-F1
#
_entry.id   AF-A0A1Y0KSA6-F1
#
_cell.length_a   1.000
_cell.length_b   1.000
_cell.length_c   1.000
_cell.angle_alpha   90.00
_cell.angle_beta   90.00
_cell.angle_gamma   90.00
#
_symmetry.space_group_name_H-M   'P 1'
#
loop_
_entity.id
_entity.type
_entity.pdbx_description
1 polymer ?
#
loop_
_entity_poly.entity_id
_entity_poly.type
_entity_poly.pdbx_seq_one_letter_code
_entity_poly.pdbx_strand_id
1 'polypeptide(L)' 'MLDLLTYIFAELLLRCISFPIGWPLVKLFTLGRYPTKGSWFADRPETQWTAGIGLAVLVLVLMIMLKQLVDW' A
#
# COMPACT_ATOMS: atom_id res chain seq x y z
N MET A 1 4.19 8.60 24.48
CA MET A 1 4.06 7.12 24.57
C MET A 1 2.83 6.64 23.82
N LEU A 2 1.66 7.26 24.03
CA LEU A 2 0.43 6.96 23.27
C LEU A 2 0.62 7.18 21.75
N ASP A 3 1.24 8.30 21.35
CA ASP A 3 1.43 8.64 19.92
C ASP A 3 2.28 7.63 19.16
N LEU A 4 3.31 7.08 19.82
CA LEU A 4 4.17 6.05 19.25
C LEU A 4 3.37 4.75 19.01
N LEU A 5 2.52 4.37 19.96
CA LEU A 5 1.64 3.20 19.80
C LEU A 5 0.65 3.42 18.66
N THR A 6 0.03 4.59 18.58
CA THR A 6 -0.90 4.92 17.50
C THR A 6 -0.21 4.90 16.14
N TYR A 7 1.01 5.45 16.05
CA TYR A 7 1.81 5.43 14.81
C TYR A 7 2.11 4.01 14.35
N ILE A 8 2.68 3.18 15.22
CA ILE A 8 3.02 1.78 14.89
C ILE A 8 1.77 0.99 14.48
N PHE A 9 0.66 1.20 15.19
CA PHE A 9 -0.58 0.50 14.90
C PHE A 9 -1.18 0.93 13.56
N ALA A 10 -1.19 2.23 13.27
CA ALA A 10 -1.66 2.76 12.00
C ALA A 10 -0.78 2.26 10.83
N GLU A 11 0.54 2.29 10.99
CA GLU A 11 1.48 1.77 9.99
C GLU A 11 1.25 0.29 9.71
N LEU A 12 1.08 -0.52 10.76
CA LEU A 12 0.81 -1.95 10.63
C LEU A 12 -0.50 -2.22 9.88
N LEU A 13 -1.58 -1.52 10.26
CA LEU A 13 -2.88 -1.65 9.60
C LEU A 13 -2.81 -1.23 8.13
N LEU A 14 -2.22 -0.07 7.85
CA LEU A 14 -2.03 0.44 6.50
C LEU A 14 -1.24 -0.55 5.66
N ARG A 15 -0.13 -1.09 6.17
CA ARG A 15 0.71 -2.04 5.45
C ARG A 15 0.02 -3.38 5.21
N CYS A 16 -0.77 -3.86 6.17
CA CYS A 16 -1.57 -5.07 6.02
C CYS A 16 -2.58 -4.97 4.87
N ILE A 17 -3.19 -3.80 4.65
CA ILE A 17 -4.20 -3.60 3.62
C ILE A 17 -3.58 -3.19 2.28
N SER A 18 -2.66 -2.22 2.32
CA SER A 18 -2.07 -1.63 1.11
C SER A 18 -1.11 -2.58 0.40
N PHE A 19 -0.28 -3.34 1.11
CA PHE A 19 0.72 -4.21 0.46
C PHE A 19 0.07 -5.28 -0.44
N PRO A 20 -0.99 -6.01 -0.03
CA PRO A 20 -1.70 -6.93 -0.92
C PRO A 20 -2.31 -6.28 -2.16
N ILE A 21 -2.74 -5.03 -2.07
CA ILE A 21 -3.31 -4.27 -3.19
C ILE A 21 -2.20 -3.83 -4.15
N GLY A 22 -1.09 -3.33 -3.62
CA GLY A 22 0.06 -2.92 -4.43
C GLY A 22 0.82 -4.08 -5.04
N TRP A 23 0.79 -5.26 -4.39
CA TRP A 23 1.50 -6.46 -4.82
C TRP A 23 1.24 -6.85 -6.29
N PRO A 24 -0.01 -7.06 -6.74
CA PRO A 24 -0.30 -7.40 -8.14
C PRO A 24 0.16 -6.31 -9.11
N LEU A 25 0.04 -5.04 -8.73
CA LEU A 25 0.43 -3.90 -9.57
C LEU A 25 1.95 -3.85 -9.75
N VAL A 26 2.71 -3.86 -8.65
CA VAL A 26 4.17 -3.87 -8.70
C VAL A 26 4.67 -5.11 -9.45
N LYS A 27 4.02 -6.25 -9.24
CA LYS A 27 4.37 -7.49 -9.94
C LYS A 27 4.11 -7.41 -11.43
N LEU A 28 3.05 -6.73 -11.85
CA LEU A 28 2.78 -6.48 -13.26
C LEU A 28 3.83 -5.54 -13.87
N PHE A 29 4.12 -4.41 -13.21
CA PHE A 29 5.09 -3.42 -13.69
C PHE A 29 6.53 -3.94 -13.73
N THR A 30 6.90 -4.80 -12.79
CA THR A 30 8.25 -5.37 -12.70
C THR A 30 8.37 -6.73 -13.38
N LEU A 31 7.37 -7.14 -14.18
CA LEU A 31 7.34 -8.42 -14.90
C LEU A 31 7.60 -9.62 -13.97
N GLY A 32 7.06 -9.58 -12.76
CA GLY A 32 7.18 -10.63 -11.76
C GLY A 32 8.44 -10.60 -10.90
N ARG A 33 9.34 -9.62 -11.10
CA ARG A 33 10.61 -9.55 -10.34
C ARG A 33 10.43 -9.07 -8.90
N TYR A 34 9.51 -8.14 -8.68
CA TYR A 34 9.25 -7.56 -7.37
C TYR A 34 7.75 -7.53 -7.04
N PRO A 35 7.40 -7.39 -5.75
CA PRO A 35 8.26 -7.64 -4.59
C PRO A 35 8.53 -9.14 -4.41
N THR A 36 9.67 -9.45 -3.79
CA THR A 36 10.12 -10.83 -3.55
C THR A 36 9.11 -11.59 -2.67
N LYS A 37 8.87 -12.88 -2.93
CA LYS A 37 7.96 -13.70 -2.10
C LYS A 37 8.41 -13.66 -0.62
N GLY A 38 7.46 -13.45 0.28
CA GLY A 38 7.73 -13.36 1.72
C GLY A 38 8.23 -11.98 2.20
N SER A 39 8.36 -10.98 1.32
CA SER A 39 8.83 -9.65 1.72
C SER A 39 7.77 -8.75 2.38
N TRP A 40 6.55 -9.25 2.61
CA TRP A 40 5.38 -8.47 3.05
C TRP A 40 5.67 -7.57 4.27
N PHE A 41 6.31 -8.11 5.30
CA PHE A 41 6.72 -7.35 6.50
C PHE A 41 8.22 -7.05 6.56
N ALA A 42 8.98 -7.42 5.53
CA ALA A 42 10.41 -7.17 5.47
C ALA A 42 10.68 -5.67 5.32
N ASP A 43 11.59 -5.12 6.12
CA ASP A 43 12.00 -3.73 6.00
C ASP A 43 12.96 -3.56 4.82
N ARG A 44 12.37 -3.45 3.63
CA ARG A 44 13.08 -3.29 2.37
C ARG A 44 12.42 -2.20 1.53
N PRO A 45 13.20 -1.47 0.71
CA PRO A 45 12.65 -0.45 -0.19
C PRO A 45 11.55 -1.02 -1.10
N GLU A 46 11.73 -2.23 -1.64
CA GLU A 46 10.74 -2.91 -2.51
C GLU A 46 9.37 -3.04 -1.82
N THR A 47 9.37 -3.30 -0.52
CA THR A 47 8.17 -3.51 0.28
C THR A 47 7.48 -2.19 0.61
N GLN A 48 8.26 -1.16 0.93
CA GLN A 48 7.74 0.20 1.16
C GLN A 48 7.11 0.77 -0.11
N TRP A 49 7.75 0.61 -1.27
CA TRP A 49 7.18 1.02 -2.56
C TRP A 49 5.90 0.25 -2.90
N THR A 50 5.85 -1.05 -2.62
CA THR A 50 4.63 -1.85 -2.84
C THR A 50 3.47 -1.39 -1.97
N ALA A 51 3.71 -1.16 -0.68
CA ALA A 51 2.70 -0.60 0.22
C ALA A 51 2.27 0.81 -0.22
N GLY A 52 3.22 1.65 -0.64
CA GLY A 52 2.93 3.00 -1.16
C GLY A 52 2.05 2.99 -2.41
N ILE A 53 2.33 2.10 -3.37
CA ILE A 53 1.49 1.94 -4.58
C ILE A 53 0.09 1.44 -4.21
N GLY A 54 -0.01 0.46 -3.32
CA GLY A 54 -1.30 -0.01 -2.84
C GLY A 54 -2.11 1.04 -2.10
N LEU A 55 -1.44 1.90 -1.32
CA LEU A 55 -2.06 3.04 -0.66
C LEU A 55 -2.59 4.04 -1.68
N ALA A 56 -1.79 4.39 -2.69
CA ALA A 56 -2.18 5.31 -3.75
C ALA A 56 -3.43 4.80 -4.49
N VAL A 57 -3.46 3.50 -4.82
CA VAL A 57 -4.63 2.88 -5.45
C VAL A 57 -5.84 2.90 -4.53
N LEU A 58 -5.68 2.60 -3.25
CA LEU A 58 -6.77 2.66 -2.28
C LEU A 58 -7.34 4.07 -2.16
N VAL A 59 -6.50 5.10 -2.11
CA VAL A 59 -6.92 6.51 -2.11
C VAL A 59 -7.69 6.85 -3.38
N LEU A 60 -7.18 6.47 -4.56
CA LEU A 60 -7.87 6.71 -5.83
C LEU A 60 -9.25 6.03 -5.88
N VAL A 61 -9.35 4.78 -5.42
CA VAL A 61 -10.63 4.06 -5.31
C VAL A 61 -11.60 4.79 -4.38
N LEU A 62 -11.13 5.24 -3.20
CA LEU A 62 -11.96 6.01 -2.27
C LEU A 62 -12.44 7.32 -2.90
N MET A 63 -11.56 8.06 -3.59
CA MET A 63 -11.93 9.31 -4.27
C MET A 63 -12.98 9.07 -5.37
N ILE A 64 -12.87 7.97 -6.12
CA ILE A 64 -13.87 7.58 -7.12
C ILE A 64 -15.20 7.20 -6.46
N MET A 65 -15.16 6.40 -5.39
CA MET A 65 -16.38 6.00 -4.66
C MET A 65 -17.11 7.19 -4.03
N LEU A 66 -16.35 8.17 -3.53
CA LEU A 66 -16.88 9.41 -2.97
C LEU A 66 -17.28 10.43 -4.05
N LYS A 67 -17.20 10.06 -5.34
CA LYS A 67 -17.47 10.92 -6.51
C LYS A 67 -16.63 12.19 -6.61
N GLN A 68 -15.58 12.32 -5.80
CA GLN A 68 -14.68 13.48 -5.81
C GLN A 68 -13.93 13.66 -7.14
N LEU A 69 -13.87 12.60 -7.97
CA LEU A 69 -13.26 12.63 -9.29
C LEU A 69 -14.24 12.87 -10.46
N VAL A 70 -15.55 12.70 -10.26
CA VAL A 70 -16.55 12.69 -11.35
C VAL A 70 -17.33 14.01 -11.46
N ASP A 71 -17.34 14.83 -10.41
CA ASP A 71 -18.10 16.08 -10.37
C ASP A 71 -17.24 17.34 -10.71
N TRP A 72 -16.23 17.21 -11.60
CA TRP A 72 -15.42 18.34 -12.12
C TRP A 72 -15.90 18.84 -13.48
#